data_AF-A0A961ZE34-F1
#
_entry.id   AF-A0A961ZE34-F1
#
_cell.length_a   1.000
_cell.length_b   1.000
_cell.length_c   1.000
_cell.angle_alpha   90.00
_cell.angle_beta   90.00
_cell.angle_gamma   90.00
#
_symmetry.space_group_name_H-M   'P 1'
#
loop_
_entity.id
_entity.type
_entity.pdbx_description
1 polymer ?
#
loop_
_entity_poly.entity_id
_entity_poly.type
_entity_poly.pdbx_seq_one_letter_code
_entity_poly.pdbx_strand_id
1 'polypeptide(L)'
;DVLIDLFEAQFIEPQNALGAHVRALFRDIDRPDHFVWIRSFADMQTRLAALEGFYGGQVWATHGAAANATMIDSDDVHLLQAVDQAFPARRRCDGAFFQLDILPEVSEAELEKAILGRKEVVGAFRTLAAENNFPRLPVHSHKVGVMLRIAVTSAGCAAMAGLLKPLATRRLLPTLHSPLQLGEEM
;
A
#
# COMPACT_ATOMS: atom_id res chain seq x y z
N ASP A 1 12.61 12.07 -7.66
CA ASP A 1 11.58 12.80 -6.88
C ASP A 1 12.07 12.78 -5.46
N VAL A 2 12.27 13.95 -4.86
CA VAL A 2 13.05 14.07 -3.64
C VAL A 2 12.52 13.18 -2.51
N LEU A 3 11.19 13.07 -2.35
CA LEU A 3 10.60 12.23 -1.30
C LEU A 3 10.84 10.75 -1.58
N ILE A 4 10.54 10.30 -2.80
CA ILE A 4 10.67 8.90 -3.18
C ILE A 4 12.13 8.46 -3.14
N ASP A 5 13.04 9.27 -3.69
CA ASP A 5 14.48 8.96 -3.72
C ASP A 5 15.03 8.85 -2.27
N LEU A 6 14.61 9.74 -1.37
CA LEU A 6 14.97 9.68 0.05
C LEU A 6 14.36 8.47 0.75
N PHE A 7 13.08 8.19 0.51
CA PHE A 7 12.38 7.05 1.13
C PHE A 7 13.01 5.73 0.71
N GLU A 8 13.28 5.55 -0.58
CA GLU A 8 13.90 4.34 -1.12
C GLU A 8 15.32 4.14 -0.59
N ALA A 9 16.11 5.21 -0.53
CA ALA A 9 17.50 5.14 -0.08
C ALA A 9 17.65 4.99 1.44
N GLN A 10 16.79 5.66 2.23
CA GLN A 10 17.01 5.81 3.68
C GLN A 10 15.98 5.12 4.54
N PHE A 11 14.78 4.83 4.04
CA PHE A 11 13.66 4.38 4.88
C PHE A 11 13.21 2.94 4.65
N ILE A 12 13.49 2.32 3.49
CA ILE A 12 13.09 0.93 3.24
C ILE A 12 13.80 -0.03 4.19
N GLU A 13 15.13 -0.12 4.11
CA GLU A 13 15.89 -1.11 4.86
C GLU A 13 15.78 -0.93 6.39
N PRO A 14 15.84 0.30 6.95
CA PRO A 14 15.66 0.48 8.39
C PRO A 14 14.27 0.08 8.89
N GLN A 15 13.20 0.37 8.13
CA GLN A 15 11.85 -0.10 8.49
C GLN A 15 11.77 -1.63 8.42
N ASN A 16 12.32 -2.24 7.37
CA ASN A 16 12.34 -3.69 7.22
C ASN A 16 13.08 -4.39 8.37
N ALA A 17 14.23 -3.85 8.78
CA ALA A 17 15.03 -4.36 9.89
C ALA A 17 14.29 -4.31 11.24
N LEU A 18 13.35 -3.37 11.39
CA LEU A 18 12.51 -3.20 12.58
C LEU A 18 11.20 -4.01 12.53
N GLY A 19 10.93 -4.74 11.43
CA GLY A 19 9.69 -5.52 11.26
C GLY A 19 8.53 -4.76 10.58
N ALA A 20 8.77 -3.53 10.12
CA ALA A 20 7.85 -2.74 9.31
C ALA A 20 8.10 -3.00 7.81
N HIS A 21 7.84 -4.21 7.35
CA HIS A 21 8.25 -4.64 6.01
C HIS A 21 7.54 -3.85 4.92
N VAL A 22 8.27 -3.02 4.18
CA VAL A 22 7.77 -2.32 3.00
C VAL A 22 7.58 -3.35 1.88
N ARG A 23 6.37 -3.40 1.31
CA ARG A 23 5.95 -4.41 0.33
C ARG A 23 5.65 -3.84 -1.05
N ALA A 24 5.27 -2.56 -1.13
CA ALA A 24 5.03 -1.90 -2.41
C ALA A 24 5.18 -0.38 -2.25
N LEU A 25 5.66 0.26 -3.31
CA LEU A 25 5.82 1.71 -3.43
C LEU A 25 5.33 2.13 -4.82
N PHE A 26 4.53 3.18 -4.90
CA PHE A 26 3.87 3.60 -6.13
C PHE A 26 3.78 5.11 -6.30
N ARG A 27 3.73 5.53 -7.56
CA ARG A 27 3.20 6.84 -7.99
C ARG A 27 1.77 6.67 -8.49
N ASP A 28 0.89 7.62 -8.18
CA ASP A 28 -0.41 7.72 -8.85
C ASP A 28 -0.24 8.44 -10.21
N ILE A 29 -0.63 7.75 -11.29
CA ILE A 29 -0.58 8.26 -12.67
C ILE A 29 -1.49 9.48 -12.82
N ASP A 30 -2.63 9.47 -12.13
CA ASP A 30 -3.65 10.51 -12.22
C ASP A 30 -3.42 11.67 -11.25
N ARG A 31 -2.51 11.48 -10.28
CA ARG A 31 -2.20 12.45 -9.23
C ARG A 31 -0.69 12.47 -9.00
N PRO A 32 0.06 13.29 -9.76
CA PRO A 32 1.53 13.23 -9.77
C PRO A 32 2.17 13.53 -8.42
N ASP A 33 1.47 14.25 -7.53
CA ASP A 33 1.94 14.58 -6.17
C ASP A 33 1.63 13.50 -5.12
N HIS A 34 1.07 12.35 -5.51
CA HIS A 34 0.73 11.25 -4.60
C HIS A 34 1.75 10.11 -4.65
N PHE A 35 2.38 9.87 -3.50
CA PHE A 35 3.23 8.71 -3.25
C PHE A 35 2.49 7.73 -2.34
N VAL A 36 2.22 6.52 -2.84
CA VAL A 36 1.45 5.47 -2.15
C VAL A 36 2.38 4.31 -1.79
N TRP A 37 2.38 3.84 -0.54
CA TRP A 37 3.14 2.66 -0.16
C TRP A 37 2.34 1.71 0.72
N ILE A 38 2.72 0.43 0.68
CA ILE A 38 2.16 -0.63 1.51
C ILE A 38 3.30 -1.18 2.36
N ARG A 39 3.06 -1.30 3.67
CA ARG A 39 3.94 -2.03 4.58
C ARG A 39 3.14 -2.98 5.45
N SER A 40 3.74 -4.11 5.81
CA SER A 40 3.13 -5.16 6.62
C SER A 40 3.87 -5.35 7.93
N PHE A 41 3.14 -5.81 8.94
CA PHE A 41 3.67 -6.20 10.25
C PHE A 41 3.21 -7.63 10.55
N ALA A 42 3.94 -8.34 11.40
CA ALA A 42 3.53 -9.67 11.85
C ALA A 42 2.26 -9.59 12.71
N ASP A 43 2.18 -8.59 13.58
CA ASP A 43 1.07 -8.33 14.50
C ASP A 43 1.09 -6.87 15.00
N MET A 44 0.12 -6.51 15.84
CA MET A 44 -0.01 -5.16 16.40
C MET A 44 1.08 -4.78 17.39
N GLN A 45 1.71 -5.75 18.07
CA GLN A 45 2.82 -5.50 19.00
C GLN A 45 4.10 -5.17 18.24
N THR A 46 4.41 -5.96 17.22
CA THR A 46 5.50 -5.73 16.26
C THR A 46 5.30 -4.41 15.55
N ARG A 47 4.07 -4.06 15.13
CA ARG A 47 3.75 -2.75 14.58
C ARG A 47 4.17 -1.63 15.51
N LEU A 48 3.77 -1.68 16.78
CA LEU A 48 4.10 -0.62 17.73
C LEU A 48 5.62 -0.47 17.89
N ALA A 49 6.32 -1.57 18.20
CA ALA A 49 7.76 -1.56 18.41
C ALA A 49 8.52 -1.06 17.18
N ALA A 50 8.12 -1.47 15.98
CA ALA A 50 8.75 -1.04 14.74
C ALA A 50 8.56 0.46 14.48
N LEU A 51 7.35 0.98 14.72
CA LEU A 51 7.04 2.39 14.52
C LEU A 51 7.72 3.28 15.56
N GLU A 52 7.76 2.86 16.83
CA GLU A 52 8.51 3.54 17.88
C GLU A 52 10.01 3.57 17.58
N GLY A 53 10.59 2.43 17.19
CA GLY A 53 11.99 2.32 16.82
C GLY A 53 12.35 3.17 15.61
N PHE A 54 11.49 3.21 14.59
CA PHE A 54 11.74 3.99 13.38
C PHE A 54 11.62 5.49 13.65
N TYR A 55 10.45 5.95 14.14
CA TYR A 55 10.17 7.37 14.34
C TYR A 55 10.83 7.97 15.58
N GLY A 56 11.32 7.15 16.51
CA GLY A 56 12.15 7.58 17.64
C GLY A 56 13.65 7.37 17.41
N GLY A 57 14.05 6.74 16.31
CA GLY A 57 15.42 6.33 16.04
C GLY A 57 16.25 7.34 15.26
N GLN A 58 17.54 7.03 15.13
CA GLN A 58 18.54 7.87 14.47
C GLN A 58 18.22 8.16 13.00
N VAL A 59 17.65 7.19 12.27
CA VAL A 59 17.30 7.35 10.85
C VAL A 59 16.27 8.47 10.68
N TRP A 60 15.19 8.45 11.46
CA TRP A 60 14.19 9.51 11.41
C TRP A 60 14.74 10.83 11.95
N ALA A 61 15.55 10.82 13.01
CA ALA A 61 16.21 12.03 13.51
C ALA A 61 17.11 12.71 12.46
N THR A 62 17.76 11.92 11.59
CA THR A 62 18.69 12.42 10.57
C THR A 62 17.95 12.90 9.32
N HIS A 63 16.93 12.16 8.86
CA HIS A 63 16.30 12.38 7.55
C HIS A 63 14.84 12.86 7.60
N GLY A 64 14.18 12.76 8.75
CA GLY A 64 12.75 13.05 8.90
C GLY A 64 12.39 14.50 8.59
N ALA A 65 13.25 15.47 8.93
CA ALA A 65 13.04 16.87 8.58
C ALA A 65 13.03 17.10 7.06
N ALA A 66 13.96 16.47 6.33
CA ALA A 66 14.02 16.55 4.87
C ALA A 66 12.82 15.86 4.22
N ALA A 67 12.38 14.71 4.76
CA ALA A 67 11.18 14.03 4.29
C ALA A 67 9.93 14.90 4.51
N ASN A 68 9.72 15.42 5.72
CA ASN A 68 8.57 16.27 6.04
C ASN A 68 8.51 17.54 5.19
N ALA A 69 9.65 18.15 4.85
CA ALA A 69 9.71 19.34 3.98
C ALA A 69 9.20 19.09 2.56
N THR A 70 9.11 17.83 2.12
CA THR A 70 8.60 17.45 0.80
C THR A 70 7.13 17.01 0.80
N MET A 71 6.54 16.82 1.99
CA MET A 71 5.17 16.32 2.13
C MET A 71 4.17 17.47 2.19
N ILE A 72 3.16 17.43 1.33
CA ILE A 72 1.99 18.33 1.41
C ILE A 72 1.09 17.86 2.58
N ASP A 73 0.75 16.57 2.59
CA ASP A 73 0.05 15.87 3.66
C ASP A 73 0.51 14.40 3.74
N SER A 74 0.08 13.69 4.79
CA SER A 74 0.34 12.25 4.97
C SER A 74 -0.75 11.58 5.82
N ASP A 75 -2.00 11.99 5.63
CA ASP A 75 -3.13 11.64 6.51
C ASP A 75 -4.00 10.46 6.04
N ASP A 76 -3.90 10.05 4.77
CA ASP A 76 -4.60 8.89 4.22
C ASP A 76 -3.94 7.56 4.64
N VAL A 77 -4.20 7.14 5.88
CA VAL A 77 -3.61 5.93 6.46
C VAL A 77 -4.69 4.92 6.84
N HIS A 78 -4.61 3.72 6.28
CA HIS A 78 -5.49 2.60 6.63
C HIS A 78 -4.72 1.49 7.35
N LEU A 79 -5.33 0.93 8.41
CA LEU A 79 -4.85 -0.29 9.06
C LEU A 79 -5.66 -1.47 8.54
N LEU A 80 -5.01 -2.37 7.82
CA LEU A 80 -5.65 -3.40 7.01
C LEU A 80 -5.19 -4.80 7.40
N GLN A 81 -6.04 -5.79 7.18
CA GLN A 81 -5.73 -7.22 7.21
C GLN A 81 -6.05 -7.85 5.86
N ALA A 82 -5.20 -8.77 5.40
CA ALA A 82 -5.42 -9.50 4.17
C ALA A 82 -6.62 -10.44 4.31
N VAL A 83 -7.41 -10.56 3.24
CA VAL A 83 -8.55 -11.48 3.15
C VAL A 83 -8.15 -12.82 2.51
N ASP A 84 -7.05 -12.85 1.73
CA ASP A 84 -6.57 -14.05 1.04
C ASP A 84 -5.05 -14.28 1.23
N GLN A 85 -4.48 -15.07 0.31
CA GLN A 85 -3.07 -15.41 0.19
C GLN A 85 -2.14 -14.24 0.58
N ALA A 86 -1.07 -14.57 1.30
CA ALA A 86 -0.12 -13.60 1.81
C ALA A 86 0.35 -12.64 0.69
N PHE A 87 0.14 -11.34 0.91
CA PHE A 87 0.62 -10.30 0.01
C PHE A 87 2.12 -10.52 -0.26
N PRO A 88 2.57 -10.54 -1.52
CA PRO A 88 3.89 -11.02 -1.86
C PRO A 88 4.99 -10.17 -1.25
N ALA A 89 6.07 -10.81 -0.81
CA ALA A 89 7.24 -10.10 -0.31
C ALA A 89 7.97 -9.33 -1.43
N ARG A 90 8.13 -9.99 -2.58
CA ARG A 90 8.59 -9.44 -3.85
C ARG A 90 7.87 -10.17 -4.97
N ARG A 91 7.41 -9.46 -6.00
CA ARG A 91 6.76 -10.06 -7.18
C ARG A 91 6.94 -9.14 -8.38
N ARG A 92 7.19 -9.73 -9.54
CA ARG A 92 7.08 -9.05 -10.83
C ARG A 92 5.79 -9.50 -11.52
N CYS A 93 5.08 -8.57 -12.13
CA CYS A 93 3.74 -8.76 -12.66
C CYS A 93 3.66 -8.30 -14.12
N ASP A 94 3.05 -9.08 -15.00
CA ASP A 94 2.86 -8.67 -16.39
C ASP A 94 1.63 -7.76 -16.51
N GLY A 95 1.84 -6.47 -16.78
CA GLY A 95 0.78 -5.48 -16.91
C GLY A 95 1.32 -4.07 -17.10
N ALA A 96 0.43 -3.14 -17.45
CA ALA A 96 0.77 -1.74 -17.71
C ALA A 96 0.79 -0.87 -16.44
N PHE A 97 -0.09 -1.18 -15.47
CA PHE A 97 -0.15 -0.50 -14.17
C PHE A 97 -0.84 -1.38 -13.12
N PHE A 98 -0.73 -1.02 -11.84
CA PHE A 98 -1.56 -1.58 -10.79
C PHE A 98 -2.80 -0.71 -10.58
N GLN A 99 -3.98 -1.31 -10.49
CA GLN A 99 -5.17 -0.62 -10.03
C GLN A 99 -5.37 -0.90 -8.53
N LEU A 100 -5.46 0.17 -7.74
CA LEU A 100 -5.87 0.11 -6.34
C LEU A 100 -7.28 0.69 -6.20
N ASP A 101 -8.21 -0.14 -5.78
CA ASP A 101 -9.60 0.23 -5.53
C ASP A 101 -9.84 0.30 -4.01
N ILE A 102 -10.27 1.47 -3.53
CA ILE A 102 -10.82 1.64 -2.18
C ILE A 102 -12.32 1.40 -2.29
N LEU A 103 -12.79 0.37 -1.62
CA LEU A 103 -14.17 -0.11 -1.63
C LEU A 103 -14.87 0.37 -0.35
N PRO A 104 -16.21 0.50 -0.35
CA PRO A 104 -16.96 0.68 0.90
C PRO A 104 -16.71 -0.49 1.87
N GLU A 105 -17.23 -0.39 3.10
CA GLU A 105 -17.24 -1.55 4.00
C GLU A 105 -17.96 -2.71 3.30
N VAL A 106 -17.20 -3.77 3.07
CA VAL A 106 -17.63 -5.01 2.41
C VAL A 106 -17.28 -6.17 3.33
N SER A 107 -18.14 -7.18 3.33
CA SER A 107 -17.88 -8.37 4.13
C SER A 107 -16.68 -9.15 3.57
N GLU A 108 -16.05 -9.93 4.45
CA GLU A 108 -14.95 -10.83 4.06
C GLU A 108 -15.39 -11.79 2.94
N ALA A 109 -16.58 -12.40 3.07
CA ALA A 109 -17.13 -13.30 2.07
C ALA A 109 -17.38 -12.62 0.69
N GLU A 110 -17.79 -11.34 0.68
CA GLU A 110 -17.94 -10.59 -0.57
C GLU A 110 -16.59 -10.33 -1.25
N LEU A 111 -15.56 -9.99 -0.48
CA LEU A 111 -14.20 -9.83 -0.98
C LEU A 111 -13.63 -11.16 -1.48
N GLU A 112 -13.75 -12.24 -0.71
CA GLU A 112 -13.34 -13.59 -1.13
C GLU A 112 -14.00 -14.00 -2.45
N LYS A 113 -15.31 -13.75 -2.60
CA LYS A 113 -16.03 -14.00 -3.85
C LYS A 113 -15.52 -13.13 -5.00
N ALA A 114 -15.17 -11.87 -4.74
CA ALA A 114 -14.68 -10.95 -5.75
C ALA A 114 -13.31 -11.36 -6.32
N ILE A 115 -12.46 -12.00 -5.50
CA ILE A 115 -11.09 -12.39 -5.87
C ILE A 115 -10.96 -13.86 -6.31
N LEU A 116 -11.95 -14.71 -6.04
CA LEU A 116 -11.89 -16.13 -6.34
C LEU A 116 -11.59 -16.41 -7.83
N GLY A 117 -10.47 -17.09 -8.09
CA GLY A 117 -10.04 -17.49 -9.43
C GLY A 117 -9.46 -16.36 -10.29
N ARG A 118 -9.24 -15.17 -9.72
CA ARG A 118 -8.71 -13.98 -10.42
C ARG A 118 -7.18 -13.90 -10.25
N LYS A 119 -6.44 -14.22 -11.32
CA LYS A 119 -4.96 -14.24 -11.30
C LYS A 119 -4.34 -12.84 -11.30
N GLU A 120 -5.12 -11.86 -11.76
CA GLU A 120 -4.77 -10.45 -11.80
C GLU A 120 -4.80 -9.79 -10.42
N VAL A 121 -5.52 -10.36 -9.45
CA VAL A 121 -5.55 -9.83 -8.08
C VAL A 121 -4.21 -10.14 -7.41
N VAL A 122 -3.59 -9.09 -6.85
CA VAL A 122 -2.31 -9.17 -6.15
C VAL A 122 -2.52 -9.24 -4.65
N GLY A 123 -3.56 -8.58 -4.15
CA GLY A 123 -4.01 -8.70 -2.77
C GLY A 123 -5.36 -8.04 -2.56
N ALA A 124 -6.13 -8.58 -1.64
CA ALA A 124 -7.34 -7.96 -1.13
C ALA A 124 -7.27 -7.84 0.39
N PHE A 125 -7.78 -6.72 0.89
CA PHE A 125 -7.69 -6.37 2.29
C PHE A 125 -9.00 -5.78 2.79
N ARG A 126 -9.22 -5.91 4.09
CA ARG A 126 -10.27 -5.21 4.82
C ARG A 126 -9.66 -4.46 5.98
N THR A 127 -10.36 -3.47 6.50
CA THR A 127 -9.94 -2.79 7.74
C THR A 127 -9.75 -3.82 8.86
N LEU A 128 -8.59 -3.77 9.50
CA LEU A 128 -8.31 -4.56 10.69
C LEU A 128 -9.09 -3.96 11.86
N ALA A 129 -9.87 -4.78 12.55
CA ALA A 129 -10.61 -4.36 13.74
C ALA A 129 -9.67 -4.26 14.96
N ALA A 130 -8.78 -3.26 14.95
CA ALA A 130 -7.87 -2.95 16.03
C ALA A 130 -7.75 -1.44 16.22
N GLU A 131 -7.54 -0.99 17.45
CA GLU A 131 -7.29 0.41 17.75
C GLU A 131 -5.93 0.87 17.21
N ASN A 132 -5.82 2.15 16.87
CA ASN A 132 -4.54 2.73 16.47
C ASN A 132 -3.63 2.91 17.70
N ASN A 133 -2.76 1.94 17.93
CA ASN A 133 -1.78 1.98 19.01
C ASN A 133 -0.57 2.91 18.75
N PHE A 134 -0.54 3.66 17.63
CA PHE A 134 0.52 4.63 17.34
C PHE A 134 -0.08 5.96 16.82
N PRO A 135 -0.50 6.87 17.72
CA PRO A 135 -1.29 8.06 17.36
C PRO A 135 -0.61 9.06 16.43
N ARG A 136 0.73 9.02 16.31
CA ARG A 136 1.48 9.88 15.35
C ARG A 136 1.16 9.56 13.89
N LEU A 137 0.57 8.40 13.60
CA LEU A 137 0.01 8.09 12.28
C LEU A 137 -1.51 8.19 12.33
N PRO A 138 -2.14 9.06 11.54
CA PRO A 138 -3.58 9.31 11.60
C PRO A 138 -4.37 8.20 10.89
N VAL A 139 -4.44 7.02 11.49
CA VAL A 139 -5.21 5.90 10.94
C VAL A 139 -6.70 6.25 10.89
N HIS A 140 -7.33 6.09 9.73
CA HIS A 140 -8.76 6.25 9.55
C HIS A 140 -9.57 5.26 10.39
N SER A 141 -10.64 5.75 11.02
CA SER A 141 -11.58 4.95 11.80
C SER A 141 -12.72 4.33 10.96
N HIS A 142 -12.99 4.87 9.78
CA HIS A 142 -14.00 4.33 8.88
C HIS A 142 -13.48 3.05 8.22
N LYS A 143 -14.38 2.08 8.03
CA LYS A 143 -14.02 0.78 7.47
C LYS A 143 -14.12 0.79 5.96
N VAL A 144 -13.13 0.16 5.33
CA VAL A 144 -13.01 0.00 3.88
C VAL A 144 -12.55 -1.41 3.52
N GLY A 145 -12.91 -1.83 2.32
CA GLY A 145 -12.17 -2.85 1.58
C GLY A 145 -11.10 -2.19 0.69
N VAL A 146 -10.01 -2.88 0.42
CA VAL A 146 -8.97 -2.45 -0.53
C VAL A 146 -8.62 -3.62 -1.43
N MET A 147 -8.62 -3.40 -2.74
CA MET A 147 -8.21 -4.42 -3.71
C MET A 147 -7.11 -3.87 -4.61
N LEU A 148 -5.99 -4.59 -4.71
CA LEU A 148 -4.89 -4.29 -5.61
C LEU A 148 -4.84 -5.36 -6.71
N ARG A 149 -4.83 -4.92 -7.97
CA ARG A 149 -4.82 -5.80 -9.13
C ARG A 149 -3.96 -5.29 -10.27
N ILE A 150 -3.51 -6.19 -11.12
CA ILE A 150 -2.73 -5.88 -12.32
C ILE A 150 -3.70 -5.49 -13.45
N ALA A 151 -3.39 -4.41 -14.16
CA ALA A 151 -4.19 -3.91 -15.27
C ALA A 151 -3.34 -3.80 -16.54
N VAL A 152 -3.88 -4.28 -17.67
CA VAL A 152 -3.22 -4.20 -18.99
C VAL A 152 -3.65 -2.97 -19.79
N THR A 153 -4.89 -2.47 -19.62
CA THR A 153 -5.38 -1.21 -20.22
C THR A 153 -6.46 -0.58 -19.33
N SER A 154 -6.67 0.75 -19.43
CA SER A 154 -7.72 1.46 -18.68
C SER A 154 -9.14 0.98 -19.03
N ALA A 155 -9.38 0.60 -20.29
CA ALA A 155 -10.68 0.08 -20.75
C ALA A 155 -11.00 -1.33 -20.20
N GLY A 156 -9.98 -2.20 -20.08
CA GLY A 156 -10.13 -3.52 -19.45
C GLY A 156 -10.43 -3.45 -17.95
N CYS A 157 -9.95 -2.40 -17.27
CA CYS A 157 -10.26 -2.17 -15.86
C CYS A 157 -11.74 -1.86 -15.60
N ALA A 158 -12.36 -1.06 -16.47
CA ALA A 158 -13.76 -0.66 -16.34
C ALA A 158 -14.73 -1.86 -16.49
N ALA A 159 -14.42 -2.81 -17.38
CA ALA A 159 -15.26 -3.99 -17.63
C ALA A 159 -15.29 -4.99 -16.46
N MET A 160 -14.35 -4.89 -15.51
CA MET A 160 -14.23 -5.80 -14.37
C MET A 160 -14.78 -5.24 -13.05
N ALA A 161 -15.26 -4.00 -13.04
CA ALA A 161 -15.92 -3.37 -11.88
C ALA A 161 -17.31 -3.97 -11.56
N GLY A 162 -17.52 -5.24 -11.88
CA GLY A 162 -18.84 -5.89 -11.97
C GLY A 162 -19.38 -6.54 -10.69
N LEU A 163 -18.80 -6.28 -9.52
CA LEU A 163 -19.39 -6.76 -8.24
C LEU A 163 -19.40 -5.69 -7.15
N LEU A 164 -18.35 -4.89 -7.04
CA LEU A 164 -18.20 -3.87 -6.00
C LEU A 164 -17.88 -2.52 -6.65
N LYS A 165 -18.59 -1.47 -6.23
CA LYS A 165 -18.38 -0.11 -6.72
C LYS A 165 -17.34 0.59 -5.83
N PRO A 166 -16.16 0.95 -6.34
CA PRO A 166 -15.16 1.65 -5.54
C PRO A 166 -15.63 3.05 -5.11
N LEU A 167 -15.27 3.44 -3.90
CA LEU A 167 -15.31 4.83 -3.44
C LEU A 167 -14.24 5.66 -4.15
N ALA A 168 -13.09 5.04 -4.42
CA ALA A 168 -11.99 5.63 -5.14
C ALA A 168 -11.19 4.57 -5.89
N THR A 169 -10.64 4.95 -7.04
CA THR A 169 -9.71 4.14 -7.83
C THR A 169 -8.42 4.94 -8.03
N ARG A 170 -7.29 4.25 -8.01
CA ARG A 170 -5.95 4.79 -8.26
C ARG A 170 -5.27 3.93 -9.32
N ARG A 171 -4.63 4.57 -10.31
CA ARG A 171 -3.79 3.89 -11.29
C ARG A 171 -2.34 4.12 -10.90
N LEU A 172 -1.64 3.05 -10.57
CA LEU A 172 -0.39 3.10 -9.85
C LEU A 172 0.77 2.51 -10.67
N LEU A 173 1.86 3.25 -10.77
CA LEU A 173 3.14 2.73 -11.31
C LEU A 173 4.10 2.45 -10.16
N PRO A 174 4.79 1.30 -10.14
CA PRO A 174 5.79 1.03 -9.12
C PRO A 174 6.95 2.02 -9.21
N THR A 175 7.50 2.41 -8.07
CA THR A 175 8.77 3.15 -8.03
C THR A 175 9.95 2.21 -8.28
N LEU A 176 11.15 2.77 -8.48
CA LEU A 176 12.34 2.02 -8.90
C LEU A 176 12.69 0.86 -7.97
N HIS A 177 12.56 1.06 -6.65
CA HIS A 177 12.92 0.08 -5.63
C HIS A 177 11.70 -0.59 -4.97
N SER A 178 10.50 -0.42 -5.54
CA SER A 178 9.31 -1.15 -5.09
C SER A 178 9.56 -2.66 -5.09
N PRO A 179 9.25 -3.40 -4.00
CA PRO A 179 9.32 -4.86 -4.00
C PRO A 179 8.31 -5.51 -4.98
N LEU A 180 7.20 -4.82 -5.25
CA LEU A 180 6.21 -5.19 -6.25
C LEU A 180 6.46 -4.39 -7.53
N GLN A 181 6.76 -5.09 -8.63
CA GLN A 181 7.21 -4.52 -9.90
C GLN A 181 6.33 -4.97 -11.06
N LEU A 182 6.34 -4.19 -12.15
CA LEU A 182 5.79 -4.62 -13.44
C LEU A 182 6.89 -5.26 -14.29
N GLY A 183 6.53 -6.19 -15.18
CA GLY A 183 7.43 -6.70 -16.21
C GLY A 183 7.91 -5.57 -17.14
N GLU A 184 9.12 -5.69 -17.68
CA GLU A 184 9.49 -4.88 -18.85
C GLU A 184 8.71 -5.45 -20.06
N GLU A 185 8.07 -4.60 -20.86
CA GLU A 185 7.59 -5.02 -22.18
C GLU A 185 8.83 -5.50 -22.96
N MET A 186 8.88 -6.81 -23.29
CA MET A 186 9.87 -7.35 -24.23
C MET A 186 9.56 -6.91 -25.66
#